data_AF-A0A6B3FEU6-F1
#
_entry.id   AF-A0A6B3FEU6-F1
#
_cell.length_a   1.000
_cell.length_b   1.000
_cell.length_c   1.000
_cell.angle_alpha   90.00
_cell.angle_beta   90.00
_cell.angle_gamma   90.00
#
_symmetry.space_group_name_H-M   'P 1'
#
loop_
_entity.id
_entity.type
_entity.pdbx_description
1 polymer ?
#
loop_
_entity_poly.entity_id
_entity_poly.type
_entity_poly.pdbx_seq_one_letter_code
_entity_poly.pdbx_strand_id
1 'polypeptide(L)' 'MTETYARTTSAWRNWAGTVTARPARTESPASVDELADVLRRAHTDGLKVKPVGSGHSFTAAAAT' A
#
# COMPACT_ATOMS: atom_id res chain seq x y z
N MET A 1 4.24 9.61 22.55
CA MET A 1 2.80 9.46 22.27
C MET A 1 2.66 9.28 20.77
N THR A 2 2.89 8.06 20.29
CA THR A 2 2.82 7.70 18.87
C THR A 2 1.51 6.96 18.66
N GLU A 3 0.57 7.64 18.03
CA GLU A 3 -0.77 7.14 17.79
C GLU A 3 -0.77 6.31 16.49
N THR A 4 -0.69 4.99 16.64
CA THR A 4 -0.78 4.07 15.50
C THR A 4 -2.26 3.86 15.14
N TYR A 5 -2.79 4.70 14.26
CA TYR A 5 -4.10 4.45 13.67
C TYR A 5 -3.98 3.35 12.61
N ALA A 6 -4.44 2.14 12.94
CA ALA A 6 -4.63 1.07 11.97
C ALA A 6 -5.72 1.50 10.97
N ARG A 7 -5.31 2.00 9.81
CA ARG A 7 -6.24 2.48 8.78
C ARG A 7 -6.90 1.27 8.11
N THR A 8 -8.22 1.17 8.28
CA THR A 8 -9.08 0.19 7.60
C THR A 8 -8.77 0.13 6.10
N THR A 9 -8.68 -1.09 5.56
CA THR A 9 -8.38 -1.35 4.15
C THR A 9 -9.56 -0.99 3.26
N SER A 10 -9.70 0.31 2.97
CA SER A 10 -10.61 0.76 1.92
C SER A 10 -10.12 0.22 0.57
N ALA A 11 -11.06 -0.08 -0.32
CA ALA A 11 -10.71 -0.45 -1.68
C ALA A 11 -9.93 0.71 -2.32
N TRP A 12 -8.73 0.41 -2.83
CA TRP A 12 -7.95 1.36 -3.62
C TRP A 12 -8.46 1.33 -5.06
N ARG A 13 -8.61 2.51 -5.68
CA ARG A 13 -9.00 2.66 -7.08
C ARG A 13 -8.07 3.67 -7.74
N ASN A 14 -7.62 3.37 -8.96
CA ASN A 14 -6.86 4.33 -9.76
C ASN A 14 -7.74 5.53 -10.17
N TRP A 15 -7.13 6.65 -10.53
CA TRP A 15 -7.86 7.85 -10.93
C TRP A 15 -8.81 7.60 -12.11
N ALA A 16 -8.37 6.83 -13.11
CA ALA A 16 -9.18 6.51 -14.29
C ALA A 16 -10.40 5.61 -13.98
N GLY A 17 -10.45 5.02 -12.78
CA GLY A 17 -11.52 4.13 -12.37
C GLY A 17 -11.53 2.76 -13.04
N THR A 18 -10.53 2.42 -13.84
CA THR A 18 -10.44 1.13 -14.55
C THR A 18 -9.86 -0.02 -13.71
N VAL A 19 -9.19 0.29 -12.60
CA VAL A 19 -8.54 -0.70 -11.73
C VAL A 19 -8.96 -0.47 -10.28
N THR A 20 -9.27 -1.56 -9.57
CA THR A 20 -9.54 -1.55 -8.13
C THR A 20 -8.78 -2.70 -7.46
N ALA A 21 -8.26 -2.46 -6.26
CA ALA A 21 -7.60 -3.47 -5.44
C ALA A 21 -8.09 -3.38 -3.98
N ARG A 22 -8.02 -4.49 -3.25
CA ARG A 22 -8.34 -4.56 -1.81
C ARG A 22 -7.10 -5.04 -1.07
N PRO A 23 -6.14 -4.14 -0.79
CA PRO A 23 -4.90 -4.54 -0.14
C PRO A 23 -5.18 -5.04 1.28
N ALA A 24 -4.40 -6.00 1.75
CA ALA A 24 -4.51 -6.50 3.12
C ALA A 24 -4.12 -5.45 4.18
N ARG A 25 -3.32 -4.44 3.79
CA ARG A 25 -2.97 -3.26 4.60
C ARG A 25 -2.44 -2.13 3.72
N THR A 26 -2.41 -0.92 4.24
CA THR A 26 -1.82 0.23 3.54
C THR A 26 -0.98 1.07 4.48
N GLU A 27 0.31 1.18 4.17
CA GLU A 27 1.33 1.87 4.97
C GLU A 27 1.73 3.20 4.32
N SER A 28 2.29 4.12 5.10
CA SER A 28 2.82 5.41 4.62
C SER A 28 4.11 5.76 5.36
N PRO A 29 5.21 5.01 5.11
CA PRO A 29 6.48 5.23 5.79
C PRO A 29 7.05 6.61 5.46
N ALA A 30 7.61 7.29 6.47
CA ALA A 30 8.19 8.62 6.36
C ALA A 30 9.70 8.59 6.08
N SER A 31 10.32 7.41 6.06
CA SER A 31 11.75 7.22 5.82
C SER A 31 12.04 5.90 5.09
N VAL A 32 13.28 5.78 4.60
CA VAL A 32 13.76 4.53 3.97
C VAL A 32 13.84 3.39 4.99
N ASP A 33 14.21 3.68 6.23
CA ASP A 33 14.28 2.67 7.28
C ASP A 33 12.89 2.14 7.63
N GLU A 34 11.89 3.02 7.76
CA GLU A 34 10.50 2.60 7.95
C GLU A 34 9.97 1.80 6.75
N LEU A 35 10.34 2.17 5.52
CA LEU A 35 10.00 1.40 4.33
C LEU A 35 10.63 0.00 4.36
N ALA A 36 11.90 -0.12 4.74
CA ALA A 36 12.58 -1.41 4.88
C ALA A 36 11.87 -2.28 5.93
N ASP A 37 11.45 -1.68 7.04
CA ASP A 37 10.68 -2.37 8.08
C ASP A 37 9.33 -2.88 7.59
N VAL A 38 8.60 -2.07 6.82
CA VAL A 38 7.33 -2.48 6.18
C VAL A 38 7.56 -3.66 5.25
N LEU A 39 8.61 -3.63 4.42
CA LEU A 39 8.93 -4.71 3.49
C LEU A 39 9.31 -6.00 4.21
N ARG A 40 10.12 -5.91 5.28
CA ARG A 40 10.48 -7.08 6.12
C ARG A 40 9.24 -7.70 6.75
N ARG A 41 8.36 -6.89 7.35
CA ARG A 41 7.08 -7.40 7.91
C ARG A 41 6.22 -8.05 6.84
N ALA A 42 6.08 -7.43 5.66
CA ALA A 42 5.30 -8.00 4.55
C ALA A 42 5.85 -9.33 4.07
N HIS A 43 7.18 -9.48 4.01
CA HIS A 43 7.81 -10.75 3.67
C HIS A 43 7.49 -11.84 4.69
N THR A 44 7.65 -11.55 5.99
CA THR A 44 7.29 -12.48 7.08
C THR A 44 5.82 -12.89 7.03
N ASP A 45 4.93 -11.97 6.67
CA ASP A 45 3.49 -12.21 6.56
C ASP A 45 3.08 -12.88 5.22
N GLY A 46 4.03 -13.15 4.31
CA GLY A 46 3.76 -13.72 2.99
C GLY A 46 2.99 -12.79 2.04
N LEU A 47 3.03 -11.49 2.27
CA LEU A 47 2.29 -10.49 1.49
C LEU A 47 3.14 -9.87 0.37
N LYS A 48 2.48 -9.59 -0.76
CA LYS A 48 3.05 -8.78 -1.84
C LYS A 48 2.90 -7.30 -1.52
N VAL A 49 3.87 -6.52 -1.99
CA VAL A 49 3.87 -5.06 -1.83
C VAL A 49 3.90 -4.39 -3.20
N LYS A 50 3.11 -3.33 -3.35
CA LYS A 50 3.16 -2.42 -4.50
C LYS A 50 3.20 -0.98 -4.00
N PRO A 51 4.12 -0.14 -4.52
CA PRO A 51 4.09 1.28 -4.26
C PRO A 51 2.90 1.93 -4.98
N VAL A 52 2.26 2.90 -4.33
CA VAL A 52 1.18 3.71 -4.90
C VAL A 52 1.70 5.14 -5.06
N GLY A 53 1.81 5.62 -6.30
CA GLY A 53 2.05 7.03 -6.60
C GLY A 53 0.76 7.85 -6.57
N SER A 54 0.59 8.79 -7.50
CA SER A 54 -0.65 9.59 -7.62
C SER A 54 -1.88 8.79 -8.13
N GLY A 55 -1.70 7.52 -8.52
CA GLY A 55 -2.79 6.67 -8.99
C GLY A 55 -3.28 6.96 -10.42
N HIS A 56 -2.57 7.76 -11.22
CA HIS A 56 -2.96 8.12 -12.59
C HIS A 56 -2.59 7.06 -13.65
N SER A 57 -2.55 5.79 -13.27
CA SER A 57 -2.30 4.70 -14.22
C SER A 57 -3.57 4.31 -14.97
N PHE A 58 -3.41 3.80 -16.19
CA PHE A 58 -4.48 3.11 -16.93
C PHE A 58 -4.38 1.57 -16.80
N THR A 59 -3.29 1.09 -16.20
CA THR A 59 -2.98 -0.34 -15.98
C THR A 59 -2.94 -0.68 -14.49
N ALA A 60 -2.82 -1.98 -14.19
CA ALA A 60 -2.75 -2.54 -12.83
C ALA A 60 -1.39 -2.34 -12.13
N ALA A 61 -0.67 -1.25 -12.44
CA ALA A 61 0.70 -1.01 -11.97
C ALA A 61 0.83 -1.02 -10.43
N ALA A 62 -0.17 -0.48 -9.72
CA ALA A 62 -0.19 -0.37 -8.26
C ALA A 62 -1.16 -1.35 -7.58
N ALA A 63 -1.77 -2.28 -8.34
CA ALA A 63 -2.67 -3.28 -7.78
C ALA A 63 -1.88 -4.45 -7.18
N THR A 64 -2.22 -4.82 -5.93
CA THR A 64 -1.70 -6.00 -5.22
C THR A 64 -2.58 -7.22 -5.43
#